data_AF-W4NAV6-F1
#
_entry.id   AF-W4NAV6-F1
#
_cell.length_a   1.000
_cell.length_b   1.000
_cell.length_c   1.000
_cell.angle_alpha   90.00
_cell.angle_beta   90.00
_cell.angle_gamma   90.00
#
_symmetry.space_group_name_H-M   'P 1'
#
loop_
_entity.id
_entity.type
_entity.pdbx_description
1 polymer ?
#
loop_
_entity_poly.entity_id
_entity_poly.type
_entity_poly.pdbx_seq_one_letter_code
_entity_poly.pdbx_strand_id
1 'polypeptide(L)'
;MSDYQSNEIKLINTSLIDPHPDNPRKNIGDVSDLAASIKANGLLSPLSVVPNGKRYRVIAGHRRLQACKQAGTGAVPCFVLDLDPLQQLEAMVTENTQREQLTVLEEADAIQGMLDLGATTASVAHRLGRSSDYVRDRSKAASIPAEIRRTRSDFDQITIGQLIVISRYGGQPDRQERLAHAAGTSNFDYILNSIEREEHDHRWFESIAALLGDETTGLNLIPDPEKPFNDPEWRYDGWVGAASGTPEETLERLREQRPDAVSVHESSCQIYLWRRRDRAAASAEEERRALERAERDARIHALEEYAAASATKRMAWLHANLHAIKRARLIETTARLGLLQLVDPDPDGFAKALSTWDDVNCGRMEYEKITGITAEDAPHAAHACLQTADWPLEAVSVLAARIEWFIEPSDWSDQGDIDIARIITAYYRILVDLGYEPADDETSHLGTLRQAIEQADQETEEDE
;
A
#
# COMPACT_ATOMS: atom_id res chain seq x y z
N MET A 1 -30.24 27.61 -47.95
CA MET A 1 -30.38 29.02 -47.53
C MET A 1 -31.73 29.11 -46.86
N SER A 2 -31.77 29.25 -45.54
CA SER A 2 -32.97 28.99 -44.72
C SER A 2 -33.90 30.21 -44.65
N ASP A 3 -35.21 30.00 -44.78
CA ASP A 3 -36.31 30.98 -44.89
C ASP A 3 -36.52 31.94 -43.68
N TYR A 4 -35.56 32.03 -42.77
CA TYR A 4 -35.69 32.76 -41.48
C TYR A 4 -34.78 33.99 -41.35
N GLN A 5 -33.98 34.31 -42.37
CA GLN A 5 -33.16 35.52 -42.37
C GLN A 5 -33.98 36.72 -42.87
N SER A 6 -34.20 37.70 -42.00
CA SER A 6 -34.39 39.06 -42.50
C SER A 6 -33.07 39.50 -43.13
N ASN A 7 -33.06 39.78 -44.45
CA ASN A 7 -31.88 40.29 -45.17
C ASN A 7 -31.49 41.73 -44.76
N GLU A 8 -32.06 42.24 -43.67
CA GLU A 8 -31.90 43.62 -43.19
C GLU A 8 -30.97 43.65 -41.97
N ILE A 9 -29.84 44.36 -42.11
CA ILE A 9 -28.92 44.61 -41.00
C ILE A 9 -29.46 45.79 -40.18
N LYS A 10 -29.71 45.56 -38.88
CA LYS A 10 -30.14 46.60 -37.93
C LYS A 10 -29.01 46.98 -36.99
N LEU A 11 -28.84 48.28 -36.73
CA LEU A 11 -27.91 48.79 -35.73
C LEU A 11 -28.56 48.73 -34.36
N ILE A 12 -28.05 47.86 -33.47
CA ILE A 12 -28.60 47.65 -32.13
C ILE A 12 -27.55 48.05 -31.10
N ASN A 13 -27.97 48.78 -30.06
CA ASN A 13 -27.08 49.16 -28.98
C ASN A 13 -26.61 47.93 -28.21
N THR A 14 -25.30 47.79 -27.96
CA THR A 14 -24.71 46.63 -27.27
C THR A 14 -25.27 46.43 -25.85
N SER A 15 -25.73 47.50 -25.20
CA SER A 15 -26.41 47.44 -23.89
C SER A 15 -27.78 46.76 -23.92
N LEU A 16 -28.39 46.60 -25.10
CA LEU A 16 -29.67 45.91 -25.31
C LEU A 16 -29.49 44.44 -25.71
N ILE A 17 -28.25 43.99 -25.91
CA ILE A 17 -27.94 42.62 -26.35
C ILE A 17 -27.34 41.83 -25.19
N ASP A 18 -27.97 40.71 -24.85
CA ASP A 18 -27.55 39.78 -23.80
C ASP A 18 -26.93 38.51 -24.39
N PRO A 19 -25.97 37.89 -23.67
CA PRO A 19 -25.54 36.52 -23.98
C PRO A 19 -26.74 35.56 -23.86
N HIS A 20 -26.79 34.53 -24.72
CA HIS A 20 -27.80 33.49 -24.58
C HIS A 20 -27.47 32.62 -23.35
N PRO A 21 -28.43 32.38 -22.42
CA PRO A 21 -28.17 31.55 -21.23
C PRO A 21 -27.76 30.12 -21.59
N ASP A 22 -28.38 29.58 -22.63
CA ASP A 22 -28.15 28.20 -23.10
C ASP A 22 -27.07 28.10 -24.19
N ASN A 23 -26.13 29.05 -24.25
CA ASN A 23 -24.98 28.93 -25.15
C ASN A 23 -24.21 27.63 -24.82
N PRO A 24 -24.02 26.71 -25.79
CA PRO A 24 -23.29 25.46 -25.57
C PRO A 24 -21.85 25.69 -25.11
N ARG A 25 -21.19 26.71 -25.68
CA ARG A 25 -19.83 27.05 -25.31
C ARG A 25 -19.80 27.90 -24.04
N LYS A 26 -19.30 27.34 -22.94
CA LYS A 26 -19.25 28.05 -21.65
C LYS A 26 -18.01 28.92 -21.51
N ASN A 27 -16.87 28.48 -22.05
CA ASN A 27 -15.63 29.26 -22.05
C ASN A 27 -15.41 29.98 -23.39
N ILE A 28 -15.49 31.30 -23.36
CA ILE A 28 -15.31 32.18 -24.53
C ILE A 28 -13.87 32.67 -24.72
N GLY A 29 -12.97 32.38 -23.77
CA GLY A 29 -11.56 32.77 -23.80
C GLY A 29 -11.32 34.26 -23.63
N ASP A 30 -10.07 34.69 -23.81
CA ASP A 30 -9.71 36.11 -23.85
C ASP A 30 -10.18 36.76 -25.16
N VAL A 31 -10.72 37.97 -25.04
CA VAL A 31 -11.24 38.79 -26.14
C VAL A 31 -10.56 40.16 -26.24
N SER A 32 -9.49 40.40 -25.49
CA SER A 32 -8.80 41.70 -25.42
C SER A 32 -8.26 42.18 -26.77
N ASP A 33 -7.60 41.31 -27.53
CA ASP A 33 -7.11 41.63 -28.88
C ASP A 33 -8.26 41.92 -29.86
N LEU A 34 -9.34 41.13 -29.75
CA LEU A 34 -10.53 41.33 -30.56
C LEU A 34 -11.21 42.67 -30.22
N ALA A 35 -11.24 43.05 -28.93
CA ALA A 35 -11.77 44.33 -28.48
C ALA A 35 -10.92 45.50 -28.98
N ALA A 36 -9.58 45.39 -28.94
CA ALA A 36 -8.67 46.39 -29.50
C ALA A 36 -8.87 46.57 -31.02
N SER A 37 -9.01 45.46 -31.75
CA SER A 37 -9.30 45.49 -33.19
C SER A 37 -10.66 46.11 -33.50
N ILE A 38 -11.71 45.75 -32.75
CA ILE A 38 -13.05 46.35 -32.90
C ILE A 38 -13.05 47.84 -32.60
N LYS A 39 -12.24 48.30 -31.63
CA LYS A 39 -12.09 49.72 -31.32
C LYS A 39 -11.43 50.50 -32.45
N ALA A 40 -10.47 49.88 -33.15
CA ALA A 40 -9.76 50.50 -34.27
C ALA A 40 -10.55 50.47 -35.59
N ASN A 41 -11.18 49.33 -35.90
CA ASN A 41 -11.73 49.05 -37.24
C ASN A 41 -13.26 48.91 -37.27
N GLY A 42 -13.92 48.93 -36.11
CA GLY A 42 -15.33 48.60 -35.98
C GLY A 42 -15.62 47.09 -36.09
N LEU A 43 -16.90 46.73 -35.97
CA LEU A 43 -17.35 45.35 -36.11
C LEU A 43 -17.59 45.02 -37.59
N LEU A 44 -16.70 44.25 -38.21
CA LEU A 44 -16.77 43.90 -39.63
C LEU A 44 -17.86 42.87 -39.96
N SER A 45 -18.09 41.91 -39.07
CA SER A 45 -19.09 40.84 -39.26
C SER A 45 -20.26 41.06 -38.30
N PRO A 46 -21.51 41.21 -38.82
CA PRO A 46 -22.69 41.40 -37.98
C PRO A 46 -22.91 40.27 -36.97
N LEU A 47 -23.54 40.58 -35.84
CA LEU A 47 -24.03 39.59 -34.87
C LEU A 47 -25.36 39.01 -35.32
N SER A 48 -25.66 37.75 -35.03
CA SER A 48 -27.02 37.23 -35.19
C SER A 48 -27.72 37.24 -33.85
N VAL A 49 -28.89 37.87 -33.76
CA VAL A 49 -29.64 38.03 -32.52
C VAL A 49 -31.11 37.64 -32.70
N VAL A 50 -31.75 37.23 -31.61
CA VAL A 50 -33.19 36.99 -31.54
C VAL A 50 -33.86 37.98 -30.59
N PRO A 51 -35.10 38.43 -30.86
CA PRO A 51 -35.86 39.28 -29.92
C PRO A 51 -36.11 38.58 -28.58
N ASN A 52 -36.00 39.33 -27.48
CA ASN A 52 -36.34 38.90 -26.12
C ASN A 52 -37.03 40.08 -25.39
N GLY A 53 -38.34 40.24 -25.65
CA GLY A 53 -39.10 41.40 -25.17
C GLY A 53 -38.59 42.71 -25.75
N LYS A 54 -38.09 43.61 -24.89
CA LYS A 54 -37.47 44.90 -25.30
C LYS A 54 -35.96 44.80 -25.57
N ARG A 55 -35.39 43.61 -25.40
CA ARG A 55 -33.95 43.33 -25.51
C ARG A 55 -33.73 42.27 -26.60
N TYR A 56 -32.47 41.91 -26.82
CA TYR A 56 -32.06 40.89 -27.78
C TYR A 56 -31.14 39.88 -27.11
N ARG A 57 -31.15 38.63 -27.58
CA ARG A 57 -30.17 37.61 -27.21
C ARG A 57 -29.29 37.28 -28.40
N VAL A 58 -27.98 37.19 -28.21
CA VAL A 58 -27.07 36.78 -29.29
C VAL A 58 -27.14 35.28 -29.50
N ILE A 59 -27.31 34.85 -30.76
CA ILE A 59 -27.24 33.45 -31.18
C ILE A 59 -25.86 33.15 -31.77
N ALA A 60 -25.35 34.05 -32.60
CA ALA A 60 -24.03 33.90 -33.24
C ALA A 60 -23.17 35.13 -32.97
N GLY A 61 -21.92 34.90 -32.53
CA GLY A 61 -20.96 35.96 -32.23
C GLY A 61 -20.85 36.35 -30.75
N HIS A 62 -21.03 35.42 -29.82
CA HIS A 62 -20.86 35.64 -28.37
C HIS A 62 -19.52 36.32 -28.01
N ARG A 63 -18.39 35.83 -28.55
CA ARG A 63 -17.05 36.44 -28.36
C ARG A 63 -17.00 37.89 -28.88
N ARG A 64 -17.63 38.15 -30.04
CA ARG A 64 -17.71 39.49 -30.64
C ARG A 64 -18.57 40.44 -29.80
N LEU A 65 -19.69 39.96 -29.23
CA LEU A 65 -20.51 40.76 -28.32
C LEU A 65 -19.72 41.17 -27.08
N GLN A 66 -18.99 40.24 -26.46
CA GLN A 66 -18.15 40.55 -25.29
C GLN A 66 -17.06 41.56 -25.64
N ALA A 67 -16.37 41.36 -26.77
CA ALA A 67 -15.36 42.28 -27.26
C ALA A 67 -15.92 43.68 -27.58
N CYS A 68 -17.13 43.75 -28.16
CA CYS A 68 -17.85 45.01 -28.39
C CYS A 68 -18.16 45.75 -27.08
N LYS A 69 -18.64 45.02 -26.05
CA LYS A 69 -18.89 45.59 -24.72
C LYS A 69 -17.60 46.10 -24.07
N GLN A 70 -16.49 45.35 -24.17
CA GLN A 70 -15.19 45.75 -23.65
C GLN A 70 -14.60 46.96 -24.41
N ALA A 71 -14.82 47.04 -25.72
CA ALA A 71 -14.40 48.17 -26.55
C ALA A 71 -15.25 49.44 -26.34
N GLY A 72 -16.41 49.33 -25.66
CA GLY A 72 -17.35 50.43 -25.44
C GLY A 72 -18.11 50.84 -26.71
N THR A 73 -18.35 49.91 -27.64
CA THR A 73 -19.07 50.24 -28.88
C THR A 73 -20.55 50.49 -28.61
N GLY A 74 -21.08 51.58 -29.17
CA GLY A 74 -22.46 52.01 -29.02
C GLY A 74 -23.45 51.08 -29.73
N ALA A 75 -23.68 51.31 -31.03
CA ALA A 75 -24.53 50.47 -31.85
C ALA A 75 -23.69 49.58 -32.79
N VAL A 76 -24.07 48.30 -32.89
CA VAL A 76 -23.38 47.30 -33.72
C VAL A 76 -24.33 46.70 -34.75
N PRO A 77 -23.84 46.32 -35.94
CA PRO A 77 -24.67 45.69 -36.96
C PRO A 77 -25.12 44.29 -36.52
N CYS A 78 -26.42 44.02 -36.63
CA CYS A 78 -27.02 42.75 -36.25
C CYS A 78 -28.03 42.26 -37.31
N PHE A 79 -28.04 40.95 -37.56
CA PHE A 79 -29.16 40.24 -38.18
C PHE A 79 -30.16 39.86 -37.10
N VAL A 80 -31.42 40.29 -37.24
CA VAL A 80 -32.50 39.91 -36.32
C VAL A 80 -33.21 38.69 -36.91
N LEU A 81 -33.07 37.55 -36.23
CA LEU A 81 -33.66 36.28 -36.61
C LEU A 81 -34.94 36.04 -35.80
N ASP A 82 -35.91 35.39 -36.43
CA ASP A 82 -37.11 34.89 -35.75
C ASP A 82 -36.99 33.37 -35.64
N LEU A 83 -36.54 32.91 -34.48
CA LEU A 83 -36.25 31.50 -34.19
C LEU A 83 -36.97 31.07 -32.91
N ASP A 84 -37.61 29.91 -32.94
CA ASP A 84 -38.11 29.27 -31.71
C ASP A 84 -36.95 28.79 -30.80
N PRO A 85 -37.19 28.44 -29.52
CA PRO A 85 -36.13 28.02 -28.61
C PRO A 85 -35.29 26.82 -29.11
N LEU A 86 -35.91 25.88 -29.82
CA LEU A 86 -35.23 24.70 -30.35
C LEU A 86 -34.32 25.08 -31.53
N GLN A 87 -34.81 25.91 -32.43
CA GLN A 87 -34.05 26.48 -33.55
C GLN A 87 -32.90 27.36 -33.07
N GLN A 88 -33.09 28.09 -31.96
CA GLN A 88 -32.02 28.86 -31.32
C GLN A 88 -30.85 27.97 -30.88
N LEU A 89 -31.15 26.87 -30.15
CA LEU A 89 -30.12 25.90 -29.74
C LEU A 89 -29.44 25.24 -30.96
N GLU A 90 -30.22 24.78 -31.94
CA GLU A 90 -29.71 24.17 -33.18
C GLU A 90 -28.73 25.10 -33.91
N ALA A 91 -29.11 26.37 -34.06
CA ALA A 91 -28.27 27.38 -34.70
C ALA A 91 -26.97 27.61 -33.93
N MET A 92 -27.03 27.67 -32.59
CA MET A 92 -25.83 27.82 -31.75
C MET A 92 -24.89 26.62 -31.86
N VAL A 93 -25.41 25.39 -31.80
CA VAL A 93 -24.60 24.16 -31.92
C VAL A 93 -23.95 24.07 -33.29
N THR A 94 -24.72 24.33 -34.34
CA THR A 94 -24.24 24.26 -35.73
C THR A 94 -23.15 25.30 -35.99
N GLU A 95 -23.32 26.52 -35.49
CA GLU A 95 -22.35 27.60 -35.67
C GLU A 95 -21.02 27.32 -34.94
N ASN A 96 -21.09 26.83 -33.69
CA ASN A 96 -19.88 26.47 -32.94
C ASN A 96 -19.13 25.33 -33.64
N THR A 97 -19.85 24.29 -34.08
CA THR A 97 -19.26 23.13 -34.79
C THR A 97 -18.50 23.54 -36.07
N GLN A 98 -18.91 24.61 -36.75
CA GLN A 98 -18.28 25.10 -37.98
C GLN A 98 -17.02 25.95 -37.74
N ARG A 99 -16.75 26.42 -36.52
CA ARG A 99 -15.59 27.29 -36.21
C ARG A 99 -14.48 26.57 -35.47
N GLU A 100 -14.82 26.06 -34.30
CA GLU A 100 -13.93 25.36 -33.37
C GLU A 100 -14.79 24.30 -32.69
N GLN A 101 -14.35 23.05 -32.76
CA GLN A 101 -15.13 21.92 -32.29
C GLN A 101 -15.51 22.09 -30.80
N LEU A 102 -16.81 22.01 -30.49
CA LEU A 102 -17.30 21.93 -29.11
C LEU A 102 -16.64 20.75 -28.41
N THR A 103 -16.46 20.83 -27.09
CA THR A 103 -16.09 19.63 -26.33
C THR A 103 -17.23 18.61 -26.40
N VAL A 104 -16.91 17.34 -26.14
CA VAL A 104 -17.91 16.27 -26.14
C VAL A 104 -19.05 16.56 -25.16
N LEU A 105 -18.73 17.16 -24.00
CA LEU A 105 -19.72 17.51 -22.99
C LEU A 105 -20.52 18.76 -23.32
N GLU A 106 -19.91 19.79 -23.93
CA GLU A 106 -20.66 20.95 -24.41
C GLU A 106 -21.69 20.53 -25.48
N GLU A 107 -21.31 19.63 -26.39
CA GLU A 107 -22.23 19.06 -27.37
C GLU A 107 -23.30 18.18 -26.72
N ALA A 108 -22.93 17.38 -25.71
CA ALA A 108 -23.84 16.55 -24.95
C ALA A 108 -24.91 17.36 -24.22
N ASP A 109 -24.52 18.41 -23.50
CA ASP A 109 -25.43 19.28 -22.75
C ASP A 109 -26.35 20.05 -23.70
N ALA A 110 -25.86 20.48 -24.87
CA ALA A 110 -26.71 21.13 -25.88
C ALA A 110 -27.72 20.18 -26.51
N ILE A 111 -27.32 18.93 -26.79
CA ILE A 111 -28.22 17.87 -27.26
C ILE A 111 -29.29 17.59 -26.20
N GLN A 112 -28.89 17.47 -24.93
CA GLN A 112 -29.84 17.25 -23.85
C GLN A 112 -30.83 18.41 -23.73
N GLY A 113 -30.36 19.66 -23.84
CA GLY A 113 -31.24 20.83 -23.86
C GLY A 113 -32.25 20.81 -25.03
N MET A 114 -31.87 20.33 -26.21
CA MET A 114 -32.81 20.16 -27.32
C MET A 114 -33.87 19.08 -27.02
N LEU A 115 -33.49 17.98 -26.36
CA LEU A 115 -34.43 16.93 -25.92
C LEU A 115 -35.39 17.45 -24.83
N ASP A 116 -34.87 18.25 -23.89
CA ASP A 116 -35.66 18.85 -22.81
C ASP A 116 -36.70 19.85 -23.33
N LEU A 117 -36.42 20.50 -24.47
CA LEU A 117 -37.38 21.32 -25.22
C LEU A 117 -38.41 20.51 -26.01
N GLY A 118 -38.42 19.18 -25.88
CA GLY A 118 -39.39 18.27 -26.49
C GLY A 118 -39.01 17.75 -27.87
N ALA A 119 -37.78 17.98 -28.35
CA ALA A 119 -37.33 17.37 -29.59
C ALA A 119 -37.12 15.85 -29.39
N THR A 120 -37.45 15.06 -30.41
CA THR A 120 -37.11 13.62 -30.41
C THR A 120 -35.66 13.40 -30.82
N THR A 121 -35.05 12.29 -30.39
CA THR A 121 -33.68 11.92 -30.81
C THR A 121 -33.52 11.92 -32.33
N ALA A 122 -34.54 11.44 -33.06
CA ALA A 122 -34.54 11.44 -34.53
C ALA A 122 -34.59 12.86 -35.12
N SER A 123 -35.36 13.78 -34.50
CA SER A 123 -35.41 15.17 -34.93
C SER A 123 -34.08 15.89 -34.70
N VAL A 124 -33.46 15.72 -33.53
CA VAL A 124 -32.14 16.29 -33.22
C VAL A 124 -31.07 15.74 -34.17
N ALA A 125 -31.07 14.43 -34.42
CA ALA A 125 -30.15 13.79 -35.35
C ALA A 125 -30.24 14.38 -36.76
N HIS A 126 -31.47 14.53 -37.27
CA HIS A 126 -31.73 15.15 -38.57
C HIS A 126 -31.26 16.61 -38.62
N ARG A 127 -31.60 17.41 -37.61
CA ARG A 127 -31.24 18.84 -37.49
C ARG A 127 -29.72 19.06 -37.48
N LEU A 128 -28.99 18.24 -36.73
CA LEU A 128 -27.53 18.34 -36.60
C LEU A 128 -26.75 17.61 -37.71
N GLY A 129 -27.42 16.89 -38.61
CA GLY A 129 -26.76 16.06 -39.62
C GLY A 129 -25.95 14.90 -39.02
N ARG A 130 -26.44 14.31 -37.92
CA ARG A 130 -25.79 13.22 -37.17
C ARG A 130 -26.68 11.97 -37.13
N SER A 131 -26.13 10.84 -36.68
CA SER A 131 -26.93 9.62 -36.47
C SER A 131 -27.71 9.68 -35.15
N SER A 132 -28.81 8.92 -35.05
CA SER A 132 -29.57 8.79 -33.80
C SER A 132 -28.72 8.23 -32.65
N ASP A 133 -27.78 7.32 -32.94
CA ASP A 133 -26.86 6.77 -31.94
C ASP A 133 -25.90 7.82 -31.41
N TYR A 134 -25.39 8.69 -32.28
CA TYR A 134 -24.55 9.82 -31.90
C TYR A 134 -25.25 10.72 -30.87
N VAL A 135 -26.53 11.04 -31.12
CA VAL A 135 -27.36 11.84 -30.22
C VAL A 135 -27.61 11.11 -28.89
N ARG A 136 -27.91 9.81 -28.94
CA ARG A 136 -28.17 8.98 -27.76
C ARG A 136 -26.95 8.91 -26.84
N ASP A 137 -25.76 8.67 -27.40
CA ASP A 137 -24.52 8.56 -26.66
C ASP A 137 -24.16 9.85 -25.94
N ARG A 138 -24.39 10.99 -26.60
CA ARG A 138 -24.20 12.31 -26.02
C ARG A 138 -25.23 12.64 -24.94
N SER A 139 -26.50 12.28 -25.13
CA SER A 139 -27.50 12.40 -24.07
C SER A 139 -27.15 11.55 -22.83
N LYS A 140 -26.58 10.35 -23.00
CA LYS A 140 -26.05 9.56 -21.88
C LYS A 140 -24.87 10.24 -21.19
N ALA A 141 -23.92 10.80 -21.93
CA ALA A 141 -22.83 11.55 -21.33
C ALA A 141 -23.35 12.78 -20.55
N ALA A 142 -24.41 13.44 -21.04
CA ALA A 142 -25.03 14.57 -20.37
C ALA A 142 -25.71 14.19 -19.03
N SER A 143 -26.09 12.92 -18.84
CA SER A 143 -26.74 12.48 -17.59
C SER A 143 -25.77 12.35 -16.41
N ILE A 144 -24.46 12.43 -16.64
CA ILE A 144 -23.45 12.38 -15.56
C ILE A 144 -23.62 13.60 -14.64
N PRO A 145 -23.86 13.40 -13.33
CA PRO A 145 -24.11 14.49 -12.39
C PRO A 145 -22.97 15.51 -12.32
N ALA A 146 -23.32 16.78 -12.12
CA ALA A 146 -22.35 17.88 -12.06
C ALA A 146 -21.26 17.66 -10.99
N GLU A 147 -21.59 17.03 -9.86
CA GLU A 147 -20.60 16.75 -8.82
C GLU A 147 -19.52 15.76 -9.29
N ILE A 148 -19.91 14.73 -10.05
CA ILE A 148 -18.95 13.81 -10.67
C ILE A 148 -18.06 14.55 -11.67
N ARG A 149 -18.65 15.43 -12.50
CA ARG A 149 -17.89 16.21 -13.49
C ARG A 149 -16.87 17.15 -12.82
N ARG A 150 -17.21 17.70 -11.64
CA ARG A 150 -16.35 18.64 -10.88
C ARG A 150 -15.21 17.97 -10.11
N THR A 151 -15.21 16.65 -9.98
CA THR A 151 -14.07 15.92 -9.39
C THR A 151 -12.75 16.16 -10.13
N ARG A 152 -12.82 16.64 -11.38
CA ARG A 152 -11.68 16.93 -12.24
C ARG A 152 -11.85 18.23 -13.01
N SER A 153 -10.78 19.00 -13.15
CA SER A 153 -10.76 20.22 -13.97
C SER A 153 -10.69 19.95 -15.48
N ASP A 154 -10.17 18.78 -15.87
CA ASP A 154 -9.98 18.35 -17.26
C ASP A 154 -11.07 17.36 -17.74
N PHE A 155 -12.18 17.25 -17.01
CA PHE A 155 -13.26 16.29 -17.29
C PHE A 155 -13.82 16.41 -18.73
N ASP A 156 -13.80 17.61 -19.31
CA ASP A 156 -14.21 17.88 -20.69
C ASP A 156 -13.31 17.23 -21.76
N GLN A 157 -12.13 16.73 -21.38
CA GLN A 157 -11.20 16.03 -22.28
C GLN A 157 -11.47 14.52 -22.36
N ILE A 158 -12.38 13.98 -21.52
CA ILE A 158 -12.70 12.56 -21.50
C ILE A 158 -13.40 12.15 -22.80
N THR A 159 -12.98 11.01 -23.35
CA THR A 159 -13.57 10.47 -24.58
C THR A 159 -15.03 10.08 -24.40
N ILE A 160 -15.82 10.18 -25.46
CA ILE A 160 -17.24 9.78 -25.45
C ILE A 160 -17.44 8.33 -24.98
N GLY A 161 -16.54 7.40 -25.34
CA GLY A 161 -16.63 6.00 -24.91
C GLY A 161 -16.55 5.85 -23.40
N GLN A 162 -15.59 6.54 -22.76
CA GLN A 162 -15.43 6.53 -21.30
C GLN A 162 -16.59 7.24 -20.59
N LEU A 163 -17.10 8.35 -21.14
CA LEU A 163 -18.28 9.04 -20.59
C LEU A 163 -19.52 8.13 -20.62
N ILE A 164 -19.75 7.39 -21.71
CA ILE A 164 -20.85 6.43 -21.77
C ILE A 164 -20.70 5.38 -20.67
N VAL A 165 -19.48 4.84 -20.46
CA VAL A 165 -19.23 3.87 -19.38
C VAL A 165 -19.54 4.47 -18.01
N ILE A 166 -19.04 5.67 -17.71
CA ILE A 166 -19.31 6.38 -16.45
C ILE A 166 -20.82 6.58 -16.25
N SER A 167 -21.56 6.94 -17.30
CA SER A 167 -23.01 7.17 -17.22
C SER A 167 -23.83 5.90 -16.91
N ARG A 168 -23.30 4.69 -17.19
CA ARG A 168 -23.99 3.41 -16.88
C ARG A 168 -24.20 3.23 -15.39
N TYR A 169 -23.31 3.78 -14.56
CA TYR A 169 -23.35 3.67 -13.11
C TYR A 169 -24.13 4.83 -12.44
N GLY A 170 -25.13 5.38 -13.14
CA GLY A 170 -26.01 6.40 -12.57
C GLY A 170 -26.67 5.94 -11.26
N GLY A 171 -26.63 6.80 -10.24
CA GLY A 171 -27.12 6.48 -8.89
C GLY A 171 -26.08 5.85 -7.97
N GLN A 172 -24.87 5.57 -8.46
CA GLN A 172 -23.77 4.98 -7.70
C GLN A 172 -22.54 5.92 -7.73
N PRO A 173 -22.56 7.03 -6.98
CA PRO A 173 -21.58 8.10 -7.10
C PRO A 173 -20.14 7.60 -6.93
N ASP A 174 -19.86 6.75 -5.94
CA ASP A 174 -18.53 6.21 -5.67
C ASP A 174 -17.91 5.51 -6.89
N ARG A 175 -18.71 4.75 -7.65
CA ARG A 175 -18.26 4.07 -8.86
C ARG A 175 -18.06 5.05 -10.02
N GLN A 176 -18.95 6.03 -10.16
CA GLN A 176 -18.79 7.09 -11.15
C GLN A 176 -17.52 7.91 -10.89
N GLU A 177 -17.22 8.25 -9.64
CA GLU A 177 -16.01 8.98 -9.24
C GLU A 177 -14.74 8.16 -9.51
N ARG A 178 -14.71 6.87 -9.11
CA ARG A 178 -13.58 5.97 -9.42
C ARG A 178 -13.28 5.92 -10.92
N LEU A 179 -14.30 5.77 -11.75
CA LEU A 179 -14.15 5.76 -13.22
C LEU A 179 -13.76 7.13 -13.77
N ALA A 180 -14.35 8.21 -13.26
CA ALA A 180 -14.02 9.59 -13.64
C ALA A 180 -12.55 9.91 -13.36
N HIS A 181 -12.02 9.53 -12.20
CA HIS A 181 -10.62 9.72 -11.85
C HIS A 181 -9.67 8.90 -12.73
N ALA A 182 -10.05 7.68 -13.11
CA ALA A 182 -9.24 6.84 -13.98
C ALA A 182 -9.33 7.20 -15.48
N ALA A 183 -10.34 7.98 -15.88
CA ALA A 183 -10.58 8.33 -17.28
C ALA A 183 -9.39 9.06 -17.92
N GLY A 184 -9.14 8.78 -19.21
CA GLY A 184 -7.97 9.29 -19.92
C GLY A 184 -6.61 8.65 -19.53
N THR A 185 -6.58 7.69 -18.61
CA THR A 185 -5.36 6.96 -18.22
C THR A 185 -5.41 5.49 -18.67
N SER A 186 -4.27 4.81 -18.62
CA SER A 186 -4.18 3.36 -18.84
C SER A 186 -4.91 2.54 -17.76
N ASN A 187 -5.29 3.15 -16.63
CA ASN A 187 -5.93 2.47 -15.52
C ASN A 187 -7.46 2.36 -15.66
N PHE A 188 -8.07 3.03 -16.66
CA PHE A 188 -9.53 3.07 -16.80
C PHE A 188 -10.15 1.68 -16.92
N ASP A 189 -9.60 0.85 -17.82
CA ASP A 189 -10.13 -0.50 -18.06
C ASP A 189 -9.93 -1.42 -16.85
N TYR A 190 -8.85 -1.24 -16.10
CA TYR A 190 -8.63 -1.97 -14.84
C TYR A 190 -9.71 -1.63 -13.80
N ILE A 191 -10.01 -0.34 -13.61
CA ILE A 191 -11.06 0.10 -12.68
C ILE A 191 -12.44 -0.37 -13.14
N LEU A 192 -12.74 -0.32 -14.44
CA LEU A 192 -13.98 -0.85 -14.99
C LEU A 192 -14.12 -2.36 -14.71
N ASN A 193 -13.10 -3.15 -15.04
CA ASN A 193 -13.10 -4.59 -14.78
C ASN A 193 -13.22 -4.92 -13.29
N SER A 194 -12.62 -4.11 -12.41
CA SER A 194 -12.79 -4.25 -10.95
C SER A 194 -14.24 -4.06 -10.54
N ILE A 195 -14.89 -2.99 -11.03
CA ILE A 195 -16.31 -2.70 -10.71
C ILE A 195 -17.22 -3.80 -11.26
N GLU A 196 -17.01 -4.24 -12.50
CA GLU A 196 -17.79 -5.32 -13.12
C GLU A 196 -17.61 -6.65 -12.36
N ARG A 197 -16.40 -6.93 -11.86
CA ARG A 197 -16.13 -8.08 -10.98
C ARG A 197 -16.84 -7.93 -9.64
N GLU A 198 -16.76 -6.78 -8.97
CA GLU A 198 -17.47 -6.50 -7.72
C GLU A 198 -18.99 -6.74 -7.88
N GLU A 199 -19.60 -6.29 -8.99
CA GLU A 199 -21.01 -6.56 -9.30
C GLU A 199 -21.32 -8.02 -9.60
N HIS A 200 -20.42 -8.71 -10.30
CA HIS A 200 -20.56 -10.14 -10.56
C HIS A 200 -20.51 -10.93 -9.26
N ASP A 201 -19.50 -10.66 -8.43
CA ASP A 201 -19.27 -11.35 -7.16
C ASP A 201 -20.43 -11.10 -6.19
N HIS A 202 -20.97 -9.88 -6.14
CA HIS A 202 -22.14 -9.55 -5.32
C HIS A 202 -23.40 -10.28 -5.77
N ARG A 203 -23.70 -10.31 -7.09
CA ARG A 203 -24.85 -11.06 -7.63
C ARG A 203 -24.70 -12.57 -7.42
N TRP A 204 -23.49 -13.08 -7.59
CA TRP A 204 -23.18 -14.48 -7.29
C TRP A 204 -23.43 -14.78 -5.80
N PHE A 205 -22.98 -13.89 -4.92
CA PHE A 205 -23.13 -14.00 -3.47
C PHE A 205 -24.59 -13.98 -3.04
N GLU A 206 -25.38 -13.02 -3.53
CA GLU A 206 -26.84 -12.96 -3.28
C GLU A 206 -27.53 -14.27 -3.73
N SER A 207 -27.16 -14.80 -4.88
CA SER A 207 -27.72 -16.04 -5.41
C SER A 207 -27.38 -17.25 -4.52
N ILE A 208 -26.11 -17.45 -4.17
CA ILE A 208 -25.71 -18.60 -3.34
C ILE A 208 -26.23 -18.47 -1.90
N ALA A 209 -26.29 -17.26 -1.34
CA ALA A 209 -26.87 -17.02 -0.03
C ALA A 209 -28.37 -17.34 -0.01
N ALA A 210 -29.10 -16.95 -1.07
CA ALA A 210 -30.51 -17.31 -1.23
C ALA A 210 -30.71 -18.84 -1.36
N LEU A 211 -29.84 -19.51 -2.11
CA LEU A 211 -29.86 -20.97 -2.21
C LEU A 211 -29.60 -21.63 -0.85
N LEU A 212 -28.59 -21.17 -0.09
CA LEU A 212 -28.26 -21.71 1.24
C LEU A 212 -29.36 -21.47 2.28
N GLY A 213 -30.13 -20.39 2.13
CA GLY A 213 -31.29 -20.11 2.98
C GLY A 213 -32.48 -21.06 2.80
N ASP A 214 -32.47 -21.89 1.75
CA ASP A 214 -33.47 -22.93 1.55
C ASP A 214 -33.15 -24.16 2.43
N GLU A 215 -34.07 -24.52 3.33
CA GLU A 215 -33.93 -25.67 4.24
C GLU A 215 -33.76 -27.01 3.50
N THR A 216 -34.04 -27.07 2.20
CA THR A 216 -33.88 -28.26 1.36
C THR A 216 -32.44 -28.51 0.91
N THR A 217 -31.50 -27.61 1.20
CA THR A 217 -30.10 -27.75 0.75
C THR A 217 -29.35 -28.91 1.40
N GLY A 218 -29.76 -29.32 2.61
CA GLY A 218 -29.09 -30.35 3.39
C GLY A 218 -27.76 -29.92 4.04
N LEU A 219 -27.42 -28.62 3.97
CA LEU A 219 -26.26 -28.03 4.63
C LEU A 219 -26.68 -27.34 5.93
N ASN A 220 -25.83 -27.43 6.95
CA ASN A 220 -26.05 -26.77 8.22
C ASN A 220 -25.59 -25.30 8.14
N LEU A 221 -26.52 -24.38 7.89
CA LEU A 221 -26.24 -22.94 7.89
C LEU A 221 -26.24 -22.40 9.32
N ILE A 222 -25.12 -21.82 9.74
CA ILE A 222 -24.96 -21.17 11.04
C ILE A 222 -24.86 -19.64 10.88
N PRO A 223 -25.20 -18.86 11.92
CA PRO A 223 -24.86 -17.45 11.96
C PRO A 223 -23.36 -17.27 11.77
N ASP A 224 -22.98 -16.20 11.08
CA ASP A 224 -21.56 -15.91 10.86
C ASP A 224 -20.85 -15.60 12.18
N PRO A 225 -19.82 -16.37 12.57
CA PRO A 225 -19.14 -16.16 13.84
C PRO A 225 -18.41 -14.81 13.89
N GLU A 226 -18.63 -14.02 14.96
CA GLU A 226 -17.95 -12.72 15.15
C GLU A 226 -16.42 -12.82 15.18
N LYS A 227 -15.88 -13.98 15.58
CA LYS A 227 -14.45 -14.28 15.63
C LYS A 227 -14.14 -15.54 14.82
N PRO A 228 -14.06 -15.45 13.48
CA PRO A 228 -13.96 -16.63 12.62
C PRO A 228 -12.82 -17.58 12.99
N PHE A 229 -11.69 -17.05 13.44
CA PHE A 229 -10.51 -17.86 13.77
C PHE A 229 -10.45 -18.33 15.23
N ASN A 230 -11.27 -17.76 16.11
CA ASN A 230 -11.25 -18.01 17.56
C ASN A 230 -12.62 -18.40 18.12
N ASP A 231 -13.51 -18.92 17.29
CA ASP A 231 -14.82 -19.40 17.73
C ASP A 231 -14.67 -20.63 18.67
N PRO A 232 -15.39 -20.67 19.80
CA PRO A 232 -15.27 -21.74 20.78
C PRO A 232 -15.91 -23.07 20.34
N GLU A 233 -16.82 -23.07 19.36
CA GLU A 233 -17.50 -24.26 18.86
C GLU A 233 -17.02 -24.66 17.46
N TRP A 234 -16.73 -23.69 16.62
CA TRP A 234 -16.38 -23.90 15.22
C TRP A 234 -14.90 -23.64 14.94
N ARG A 235 -14.33 -24.41 14.02
CA ARG A 235 -13.01 -24.19 13.46
C ARG A 235 -13.18 -23.87 11.99
N TYR A 236 -12.67 -22.71 11.58
CA TYR A 236 -12.59 -22.33 10.18
C TYR A 236 -11.84 -23.39 9.36
N ASP A 237 -12.46 -23.86 8.28
CA ASP A 237 -11.95 -24.94 7.40
C ASP A 237 -11.68 -24.44 5.97
N GLY A 238 -12.14 -23.24 5.62
CA GLY A 238 -11.93 -22.62 4.33
C GLY A 238 -13.05 -21.69 3.92
N TRP A 239 -12.99 -21.22 2.67
CA TRP A 239 -13.98 -20.33 2.08
C TRP A 239 -14.21 -20.65 0.61
N VAL A 240 -15.38 -20.26 0.11
CA VAL A 240 -15.70 -20.24 -1.33
C VAL A 240 -16.26 -18.88 -1.71
N GLY A 241 -16.00 -18.45 -2.94
CA GLY A 241 -16.47 -17.19 -3.52
C GLY A 241 -16.68 -17.34 -5.03
N ALA A 242 -17.06 -16.26 -5.71
CA ALA A 242 -17.51 -16.29 -7.11
C ALA A 242 -16.55 -16.96 -8.12
N ALA A 243 -15.24 -16.93 -7.85
CA ALA A 243 -14.24 -17.65 -8.66
C ALA A 243 -14.40 -19.19 -8.65
N SER A 244 -15.26 -19.72 -7.78
CA SER A 244 -15.48 -21.15 -7.56
C SER A 244 -16.31 -21.87 -8.61
N GLY A 245 -16.97 -21.14 -9.51
CA GLY A 245 -17.98 -21.69 -10.43
C GLY A 245 -19.34 -21.03 -10.19
N THR A 246 -20.39 -21.57 -10.82
CA THR A 246 -21.75 -21.04 -10.61
C THR A 246 -22.22 -21.27 -9.16
N PRO A 247 -23.23 -20.51 -8.67
CA PRO A 247 -23.82 -20.76 -7.36
C PRO A 247 -24.29 -22.21 -7.18
N GLU A 248 -24.87 -22.82 -8.22
CA GLU A 248 -25.38 -24.20 -8.20
C GLU A 248 -24.24 -25.23 -8.17
N GLU A 249 -23.20 -25.05 -8.98
CA GLU A 249 -22.01 -25.91 -8.98
C GLU A 249 -21.29 -25.84 -7.63
N THR A 250 -21.19 -24.63 -7.06
CA THR A 250 -20.57 -24.42 -5.76
C THR A 250 -21.37 -25.09 -4.66
N LEU A 251 -22.70 -24.99 -4.70
CA LEU A 251 -23.57 -25.67 -3.74
C LEU A 251 -23.39 -27.20 -3.78
N GLU A 252 -23.33 -27.78 -4.97
CA GLU A 252 -23.10 -29.22 -5.11
C GLU A 252 -21.73 -29.62 -4.58
N ARG A 253 -20.68 -28.84 -4.88
CA ARG A 253 -19.35 -29.07 -4.34
C ARG A 253 -19.30 -28.96 -2.81
N LEU A 254 -20.05 -28.03 -2.21
CA LEU A 254 -20.17 -27.93 -0.75
C LEU A 254 -20.80 -29.19 -0.16
N ARG A 255 -21.81 -29.77 -0.82
CA ARG A 255 -22.41 -31.05 -0.41
C ARG A 255 -21.41 -32.20 -0.49
N GLU A 256 -20.58 -32.25 -1.53
CA GLU A 256 -19.54 -33.28 -1.67
C GLU A 256 -18.45 -33.17 -0.59
N GLN A 257 -18.03 -31.94 -0.24
CA GLN A 257 -17.02 -31.70 0.79
C GLN A 257 -17.50 -32.02 2.22
N ARG A 258 -18.82 -32.05 2.42
CA ARG A 258 -19.49 -32.34 3.71
C ARG A 258 -18.87 -31.56 4.88
N PRO A 259 -18.91 -30.21 4.86
CA PRO A 259 -18.55 -29.43 6.04
C PRO A 259 -19.55 -29.68 7.17
N ASP A 260 -19.12 -29.43 8.42
CA ASP A 260 -20.00 -29.59 9.57
C ASP A 260 -21.00 -28.41 9.69
N ALA A 261 -20.60 -27.23 9.21
CA ALA A 261 -21.46 -26.09 8.98
C ALA A 261 -20.91 -25.14 7.89
N VAL A 262 -21.76 -24.24 7.41
CA VAL A 262 -21.40 -23.11 6.55
C VAL A 262 -21.95 -21.80 7.12
N SER A 263 -21.29 -20.67 6.88
CA SER A 263 -21.84 -19.34 7.18
C SER A 263 -21.72 -18.40 5.98
N VAL A 264 -22.63 -17.42 5.92
CA VAL A 264 -22.66 -16.37 4.89
C VAL A 264 -21.95 -15.14 5.45
N HIS A 265 -20.80 -14.78 4.87
CA HIS A 265 -19.99 -13.66 5.33
C HIS A 265 -20.17 -12.44 4.40
N GLU A 266 -21.11 -11.56 4.77
CA GLU A 266 -21.58 -10.45 3.93
C GLU A 266 -20.47 -9.45 3.55
N SER A 267 -19.58 -9.11 4.48
CA SER A 267 -18.59 -8.06 4.25
C SER A 267 -17.53 -8.43 3.23
N SER A 268 -17.27 -9.72 3.01
CA SER A 268 -16.34 -10.21 1.99
C SER A 268 -17.04 -10.90 0.81
N CYS A 269 -18.37 -10.98 0.82
CA CYS A 269 -19.15 -11.71 -0.18
C CYS A 269 -18.67 -13.16 -0.38
N GLN A 270 -18.41 -13.87 0.72
CA GLN A 270 -17.89 -15.23 0.73
C GLN A 270 -18.75 -16.16 1.59
N ILE A 271 -18.66 -17.46 1.32
CA ILE A 271 -19.24 -18.51 2.17
C ILE A 271 -18.11 -19.21 2.92
N TYR A 272 -18.17 -19.22 4.25
CA TYR A 272 -17.18 -19.87 5.10
C TYR A 272 -17.60 -21.30 5.43
N LEU A 273 -16.61 -22.19 5.51
CA LEU A 273 -16.77 -23.59 5.82
C LEU A 273 -16.23 -23.86 7.21
N TRP A 274 -16.95 -24.69 7.97
CA TRP A 274 -16.66 -24.93 9.37
C TRP A 274 -16.55 -26.42 9.68
N ARG A 275 -15.60 -26.75 10.55
CA ARG A 275 -15.52 -28.03 11.25
C ARG A 275 -15.87 -27.83 12.70
N ARG A 276 -16.56 -28.80 13.29
CA ARG A 276 -16.86 -28.76 14.71
C ARG A 276 -15.59 -29.05 15.51
N ARG A 277 -15.25 -28.19 16.47
CA ARG A 277 -14.10 -28.44 17.35
C ARG A 277 -14.37 -29.65 18.24
N ASP A 278 -13.43 -30.59 18.27
CA ASP A 278 -13.34 -31.57 19.33
C ASP A 278 -12.68 -30.92 20.55
N ARG A 279 -13.50 -30.56 21.55
CA ARG A 279 -13.02 -29.90 22.77
C ARG A 279 -12.02 -30.76 23.55
N ALA A 280 -12.12 -32.09 23.48
CA ALA A 280 -11.19 -32.98 24.18
C ALA A 280 -9.83 -33.01 23.48
N ALA A 281 -9.81 -33.11 22.15
CA ALA A 281 -8.58 -33.07 21.38
C ALA A 281 -7.88 -31.70 21.45
N ALA A 282 -8.64 -30.59 21.43
CA ALA A 282 -8.09 -29.25 21.55
C ALA A 282 -7.44 -28.99 22.92
N SER A 283 -8.10 -29.41 24.02
CA SER A 283 -7.54 -29.29 25.38
C SER A 283 -6.23 -30.08 25.53
N ALA A 284 -6.20 -31.33 25.04
CA ALA A 284 -5.00 -32.16 25.11
C ALA A 284 -3.82 -31.60 24.29
N GLU A 285 -4.10 -31.01 23.13
CA GLU A 285 -3.10 -30.33 22.29
C GLU A 285 -2.55 -29.07 22.97
N GLU A 286 -3.41 -28.26 23.59
CA GLU A 286 -3.02 -27.06 24.35
C GLU A 286 -2.18 -27.43 25.58
N GLU A 287 -2.57 -28.47 26.31
CA GLU A 287 -1.81 -29.02 27.44
C GLU A 287 -0.43 -29.52 26.98
N ARG A 288 -0.35 -30.25 25.85
CA ARG A 288 0.93 -30.69 25.30
C ARG A 288 1.84 -29.51 24.94
N ARG A 289 1.33 -28.49 24.25
CA ARG A 289 2.10 -27.28 23.91
C ARG A 289 2.48 -26.46 25.14
N ALA A 290 1.69 -26.48 26.20
CA ALA A 290 2.04 -25.84 27.46
C ALA A 290 3.18 -26.59 28.15
N LEU A 291 3.13 -27.92 28.14
CA LEU A 291 4.20 -28.77 28.67
C LEU A 291 5.51 -28.60 27.87
N GLU A 292 5.46 -28.62 26.54
CA GLU A 292 6.63 -28.41 25.67
C GLU A 292 7.25 -27.01 25.90
N ARG A 293 6.43 -25.98 26.07
CA ARG A 293 6.92 -24.62 26.42
C ARG A 293 7.56 -24.59 27.80
N ALA A 294 6.91 -25.18 28.80
CA ALA A 294 7.46 -25.25 30.15
C ALA A 294 8.79 -26.02 30.21
N GLU A 295 8.91 -27.10 29.43
CA GLU A 295 10.15 -27.87 29.31
C GLU A 295 11.26 -27.04 28.64
N ARG A 296 10.94 -26.33 27.55
CA ARG A 296 11.88 -25.42 26.88
C ARG A 296 12.35 -24.31 27.82
N ASP A 297 11.43 -23.66 28.51
CA ASP A 297 11.72 -22.55 29.43
C ASP A 297 12.60 -23.04 30.60
N ALA A 298 12.31 -24.23 31.14
CA ALA A 298 13.13 -24.85 32.17
C ALA A 298 14.56 -25.18 31.68
N ARG A 299 14.70 -25.66 30.44
CA ARG A 299 16.02 -25.91 29.82
C ARG A 299 16.83 -24.62 29.66
N ILE A 300 16.21 -23.54 29.17
CA ILE A 300 16.86 -22.24 29.00
C ILE A 300 17.33 -21.70 30.35
N HIS A 301 16.45 -21.70 31.36
CA HIS A 301 16.79 -21.22 32.70
C HIS A 301 17.95 -22.00 33.33
N ALA A 302 17.99 -23.32 33.18
CA ALA A 302 19.10 -24.14 33.68
C ALA A 302 20.44 -23.79 33.01
N LEU A 303 20.43 -23.51 31.70
CA LEU A 303 21.63 -23.06 30.98
C LEU A 303 22.07 -21.65 31.41
N GLU A 304 21.12 -20.73 31.63
CA GLU A 304 21.41 -19.38 32.13
C GLU A 304 22.09 -19.41 33.51
N GLU A 305 21.55 -20.20 34.44
CA GLU A 305 22.14 -20.37 35.77
C GLU A 305 23.56 -20.95 35.69
N TYR A 306 23.75 -21.98 34.86
CA TYR A 306 25.04 -22.62 34.68
C TYR A 306 26.07 -21.67 34.05
N ALA A 307 25.72 -21.00 32.95
CA ALA A 307 26.61 -20.09 32.24
C ALA A 307 27.07 -18.94 33.16
N ALA A 308 26.16 -18.36 33.94
CA ALA A 308 26.48 -17.33 34.92
C ALA A 308 27.43 -17.83 36.03
N ALA A 309 27.19 -19.03 36.56
CA ALA A 309 28.06 -19.64 37.57
C ALA A 309 29.46 -19.96 37.02
N SER A 310 29.52 -20.50 35.79
CA SER A 310 30.75 -20.83 35.08
C SER A 310 31.59 -19.59 34.77
N ALA A 311 30.98 -18.53 34.23
CA ALA A 311 31.63 -17.24 34.02
C ALA A 311 32.18 -16.66 35.34
N THR A 312 31.39 -16.68 36.41
CA THR A 312 31.82 -16.17 37.72
C THR A 312 33.10 -16.86 38.21
N LYS A 313 33.23 -18.18 38.03
CA LYS A 313 34.44 -18.94 38.40
C LYS A 313 35.67 -18.46 37.62
N ARG A 314 35.58 -18.38 36.29
CA ARG A 314 36.69 -17.95 35.42
C ARG A 314 37.13 -16.53 35.74
N MET A 315 36.17 -15.62 35.87
CA MET A 315 36.43 -14.21 36.13
C MET A 315 37.06 -13.96 37.49
N ALA A 316 36.56 -14.63 38.53
CA ALA A 316 37.15 -14.55 39.87
C ALA A 316 38.60 -15.09 39.88
N TRP A 317 38.86 -16.17 39.14
CA TRP A 317 40.21 -16.70 39.01
C TRP A 317 41.14 -15.75 38.25
N LEU A 318 40.70 -15.18 37.13
CA LEU A 318 41.48 -14.20 36.36
C LEU A 318 41.85 -13.00 37.23
N HIS A 319 40.87 -12.44 37.95
CA HIS A 319 41.09 -11.33 38.88
C HIS A 319 42.17 -11.65 39.93
N ALA A 320 42.09 -12.82 40.54
CA ALA A 320 43.00 -13.20 41.62
C ALA A 320 44.42 -13.55 41.15
N ASN A 321 44.60 -14.04 39.92
CA ASN A 321 45.85 -14.71 39.52
C ASN A 321 46.66 -13.97 38.45
N LEU A 322 46.04 -13.13 37.61
CA LEU A 322 46.73 -12.53 36.45
C LEU A 322 47.96 -11.70 36.84
N HIS A 323 47.91 -10.95 37.93
CA HIS A 323 49.03 -10.12 38.42
C HIS A 323 50.28 -10.94 38.81
N ALA A 324 50.12 -12.21 39.18
CA ALA A 324 51.23 -13.08 39.57
C ALA A 324 51.89 -13.79 38.37
N ILE A 325 51.28 -13.71 37.19
CA ILE A 325 51.79 -14.37 35.97
C ILE A 325 53.01 -13.62 35.43
N LYS A 326 54.04 -14.38 35.07
CA LYS A 326 55.27 -13.81 34.50
C LYS A 326 54.96 -13.11 33.17
N ARG A 327 55.55 -11.93 32.96
CA ARG A 327 55.40 -11.11 31.75
C ARG A 327 55.54 -11.89 30.42
N ALA A 328 56.52 -12.79 30.31
CA ALA A 328 56.72 -13.59 29.10
C ALA A 328 55.50 -14.49 28.78
N ARG A 329 54.86 -15.05 29.82
CA ARG A 329 53.64 -15.83 29.68
C ARG A 329 52.44 -14.96 29.33
N LEU A 330 52.30 -13.77 29.94
CA LEU A 330 51.24 -12.83 29.57
C LEU A 330 51.31 -12.40 28.10
N ILE A 331 52.52 -12.20 27.55
CA ILE A 331 52.71 -11.90 26.12
C ILE A 331 52.27 -13.07 25.24
N GLU A 332 52.67 -14.29 25.59
CA GLU A 332 52.25 -15.51 24.89
C GLU A 332 50.73 -15.67 24.90
N THR A 333 50.12 -15.50 26.07
CA THR A 333 48.67 -15.55 26.25
C THR A 333 47.96 -14.46 25.45
N THR A 334 48.49 -13.23 25.44
CA THR A 334 47.93 -12.13 24.64
C THR A 334 47.89 -12.52 23.16
N ALA A 335 48.98 -13.10 22.64
CA ALA A 335 49.02 -13.55 21.24
C ALA A 335 48.01 -14.66 20.97
N ARG A 336 47.86 -15.63 21.88
CA ARG A 336 46.90 -16.74 21.73
C ARG A 336 45.44 -16.27 21.79
N LEU A 337 45.08 -15.42 22.75
CA LEU A 337 43.74 -14.86 22.85
C LEU A 337 43.43 -13.93 21.65
N GLY A 338 44.40 -13.15 21.20
CA GLY A 338 44.26 -12.31 20.02
C GLY A 338 44.05 -13.11 18.74
N LEU A 339 44.79 -14.22 18.56
CA LEU A 339 44.56 -15.14 17.44
C LEU A 339 43.18 -15.80 17.54
N LEU A 340 42.75 -16.22 18.73
CA LEU A 340 41.44 -16.82 18.93
C LEU A 340 40.30 -15.86 18.51
N GLN A 341 40.45 -14.56 18.74
CA GLN A 341 39.48 -13.55 18.27
C GLN A 341 39.53 -13.27 16.77
N LEU A 342 40.63 -13.60 16.08
CA LEU A 342 40.79 -13.36 14.64
C LEU A 342 40.33 -14.54 13.78
N VAL A 343 40.23 -15.74 14.34
CA VAL A 343 39.82 -16.98 13.64
C VAL A 343 38.29 -17.12 13.62
N ASP A 344 37.58 -16.01 13.71
CA ASP A 344 36.11 -15.94 13.68
C ASP A 344 35.56 -16.27 12.27
N PRO A 345 34.68 -17.27 12.12
CA PRO A 345 33.95 -17.51 10.88
C PRO A 345 32.75 -16.58 10.67
N ASP A 346 32.27 -15.88 11.71
CA ASP A 346 31.17 -14.91 11.60
C ASP A 346 31.71 -13.48 11.36
N PRO A 347 31.39 -12.82 10.22
CA PRO A 347 31.82 -11.45 9.98
C PRO A 347 31.29 -10.42 11.00
N ASP A 348 30.25 -10.75 11.78
CA ASP A 348 29.59 -9.85 12.72
C ASP A 348 29.77 -10.22 14.22
N GLY A 349 30.37 -11.37 14.52
CA GLY A 349 30.48 -11.97 15.85
C GLY A 349 31.56 -11.34 16.74
N PHE A 350 32.75 -11.93 16.79
CA PHE A 350 33.92 -11.45 17.54
C PHE A 350 34.74 -10.39 16.79
N ALA A 351 34.62 -10.34 15.46
CA ALA A 351 35.31 -9.38 14.59
C ALA A 351 34.72 -7.95 14.61
N LYS A 352 33.68 -7.67 15.43
CA LYS A 352 33.25 -6.27 15.67
C LYS A 352 34.48 -5.43 16.01
N ALA A 353 34.65 -4.38 15.22
CA ALA A 353 35.86 -3.56 15.21
C ALA A 353 36.22 -3.14 16.65
N LEU A 354 37.51 -3.12 16.99
CA LEU A 354 38.01 -2.62 18.29
C LEU A 354 37.39 -1.26 18.72
N SER A 355 36.87 -0.48 17.75
CA SER A 355 36.09 0.73 17.98
C SER A 355 34.76 0.54 18.73
N THR A 356 34.21 -0.68 18.83
CA THR A 356 32.98 -0.97 19.61
C THR A 356 33.26 -1.30 21.07
N TRP A 357 34.54 -1.42 21.49
CA TRP A 357 34.90 -1.46 22.93
C TRP A 357 34.41 -0.19 23.68
N ASP A 358 34.15 0.88 22.91
CA ASP A 358 33.52 2.09 23.42
C ASP A 358 32.00 1.94 23.75
N ASP A 359 31.41 0.77 23.50
CA ASP A 359 30.07 0.39 23.96
C ASP A 359 30.16 -0.33 25.32
N VAL A 360 29.32 0.06 26.29
CA VAL A 360 29.20 -0.60 27.60
C VAL A 360 28.85 -2.08 27.43
N ASN A 361 28.11 -2.40 26.36
CA ASN A 361 27.73 -3.77 26.04
C ASN A 361 28.87 -4.61 25.50
N CYS A 362 30.07 -4.11 25.22
CA CYS A 362 31.15 -4.91 24.59
C CYS A 362 32.20 -5.39 25.60
N GLY A 363 31.78 -6.05 26.68
CA GLY A 363 32.69 -6.69 27.64
C GLY A 363 33.27 -5.79 28.74
N ARG A 364 32.75 -4.57 28.91
CA ARG A 364 33.22 -3.66 29.97
C ARG A 364 32.86 -4.12 31.37
N MET A 365 31.65 -4.67 31.54
CA MET A 365 31.23 -5.29 32.80
C MET A 365 32.13 -6.49 33.12
N GLU A 366 32.56 -7.21 32.08
CA GLU A 366 33.43 -8.36 32.25
C GLU A 366 34.84 -7.92 32.67
N TYR A 367 35.33 -6.87 32.03
CA TYR A 367 36.59 -6.23 32.36
C TYR A 367 36.61 -5.68 33.79
N GLU A 368 35.51 -5.08 34.26
CA GLU A 368 35.37 -4.62 35.65
C GLU A 368 35.49 -5.78 36.63
N LYS A 369 34.83 -6.92 36.37
CA LYS A 369 34.94 -8.10 37.24
C LYS A 369 36.37 -8.67 37.25
N ILE A 370 37.12 -8.56 36.14
CA ILE A 370 38.52 -9.04 36.05
C ILE A 370 39.50 -8.07 36.71
N THR A 371 39.35 -6.76 36.53
CA THR A 371 40.37 -5.77 36.94
C THR A 371 40.01 -4.99 38.20
N GLY A 372 38.72 -4.93 38.54
CA GLY A 372 38.16 -4.07 39.58
C GLY A 372 38.00 -2.60 39.17
N ILE A 373 38.34 -2.23 37.93
CA ILE A 373 38.14 -0.88 37.38
C ILE A 373 36.70 -0.78 36.86
N THR A 374 35.98 0.28 37.23
CA THR A 374 34.57 0.43 36.85
C THR A 374 34.38 0.35 35.33
N ALA A 375 33.27 -0.21 34.87
CA ALA A 375 32.94 -0.31 33.44
C ALA A 375 32.89 1.06 32.73
N GLU A 376 32.65 2.15 33.46
CA GLU A 376 32.71 3.52 32.95
C GLU A 376 34.17 3.95 32.66
N ASP A 377 35.10 3.61 33.56
CA ASP A 377 36.52 3.99 33.46
C ASP A 377 37.35 3.03 32.58
N ALA A 378 36.81 1.85 32.27
CA ALA A 378 37.50 0.78 31.54
C ALA A 378 38.18 1.21 30.21
N PRO A 379 37.56 2.01 29.31
CA PRO A 379 38.21 2.41 28.06
C PRO A 379 39.44 3.29 28.28
N HIS A 380 39.32 4.25 29.20
CA HIS A 380 40.41 5.16 29.53
C HIS A 380 41.56 4.42 30.24
N ALA A 381 41.23 3.53 31.17
CA ALA A 381 42.22 2.73 31.88
C ALA A 381 42.95 1.77 30.93
N ALA A 382 42.23 1.02 30.10
CA ALA A 382 42.83 0.12 29.11
C ALA A 382 43.74 0.86 28.13
N HIS A 383 43.30 2.02 27.60
CA HIS A 383 44.11 2.82 26.68
C HIS A 383 45.40 3.33 27.33
N ALA A 384 45.32 3.82 28.58
CA ALA A 384 46.48 4.30 29.31
C ALA A 384 47.46 3.16 29.65
N CYS A 385 46.95 2.02 30.12
CA CYS A 385 47.73 0.86 30.53
C CYS A 385 48.48 0.20 29.35
N LEU A 386 47.90 0.19 28.14
CA LEU A 386 48.58 -0.31 26.94
C LEU A 386 49.82 0.49 26.54
N GLN A 387 49.99 1.72 27.04
CA GLN A 387 51.18 2.55 26.83
C GLN A 387 52.28 2.32 27.88
N THR A 388 52.07 1.39 28.83
CA THR A 388 52.99 1.12 29.93
C THR A 388 53.78 -0.18 29.74
N ALA A 389 54.78 -0.44 30.59
CA ALA A 389 55.54 -1.69 30.55
C ALA A 389 54.71 -2.93 30.90
N ASP A 390 53.57 -2.72 31.58
CA ASP A 390 52.63 -3.74 32.07
C ASP A 390 51.47 -4.01 31.08
N TRP A 391 51.54 -3.47 29.86
CA TRP A 391 50.56 -3.71 28.80
C TRP A 391 50.16 -5.19 28.59
N PRO A 392 51.01 -6.23 28.79
CA PRO A 392 50.59 -7.62 28.57
C PRO A 392 49.51 -8.09 29.56
N LEU A 393 49.55 -7.62 30.80
CA LEU A 393 48.52 -7.93 31.80
C LEU A 393 47.17 -7.35 31.38
N GLU A 394 47.22 -6.10 30.94
CA GLU A 394 46.06 -5.35 30.47
C GLU A 394 45.45 -6.00 29.22
N ALA A 395 46.29 -6.35 28.25
CA ALA A 395 45.85 -6.97 27.01
C ALA A 395 45.17 -8.32 27.24
N VAL A 396 45.69 -9.16 28.15
CA VAL A 396 45.01 -10.41 28.54
C VAL A 396 43.66 -10.12 29.19
N SER A 397 43.57 -9.12 30.06
CA SER A 397 42.32 -8.77 30.75
C SER A 397 41.23 -8.30 29.79
N VAL A 398 41.59 -7.44 28.82
CA VAL A 398 40.68 -6.97 27.77
C VAL A 398 40.23 -8.12 26.86
N LEU A 399 41.17 -8.95 26.39
CA LEU A 399 40.84 -10.03 25.47
C LEU A 399 40.01 -11.13 26.13
N ALA A 400 40.30 -11.46 27.39
CA ALA A 400 39.49 -12.40 28.17
C ALA A 400 38.09 -11.83 28.43
N ALA A 401 37.97 -10.56 28.86
CA ALA A 401 36.67 -9.91 29.08
C ALA A 401 35.77 -9.94 27.84
N ARG A 402 36.35 -9.72 26.65
CA ARG A 402 35.60 -9.85 25.39
C ARG A 402 35.09 -11.27 25.18
N ILE A 403 35.96 -12.27 25.33
CA ILE A 403 35.56 -13.66 25.14
C ILE A 403 34.47 -14.06 26.15
N GLU A 404 34.61 -13.67 27.41
CA GLU A 404 33.59 -13.92 28.44
C GLU A 404 32.23 -13.28 28.11
N TRP A 405 32.24 -12.09 27.52
CA TRP A 405 31.02 -11.39 27.13
C TRP A 405 30.26 -12.08 26.00
N PHE A 406 30.99 -12.67 25.04
CA PHE A 406 30.39 -13.33 23.89
C PHE A 406 29.83 -14.72 24.18
N ILE A 407 30.23 -15.35 25.28
CA ILE A 407 29.72 -16.68 25.63
C ILE A 407 28.28 -16.53 26.14
N GLU A 408 27.32 -16.97 25.35
CA GLU A 408 25.91 -16.99 25.68
C GLU A 408 25.52 -18.30 26.41
N PRO A 409 24.41 -18.30 27.18
CA PRO A 409 23.92 -19.51 27.83
C PRO A 409 23.69 -20.69 26.89
N SER A 410 23.23 -20.45 25.66
CA SER A 410 23.00 -21.47 24.64
C SER A 410 24.27 -22.17 24.18
N ASP A 411 25.43 -21.52 24.28
CA ASP A 411 26.71 -22.03 23.78
C ASP A 411 27.28 -23.16 24.65
N TRP A 412 26.69 -23.38 25.82
CA TRP A 412 27.00 -24.50 26.70
C TRP A 412 26.21 -25.78 26.37
N SER A 413 25.42 -25.74 25.29
CA SER A 413 24.59 -26.86 24.84
C SER A 413 25.11 -27.52 23.56
N ASP A 414 24.71 -28.76 23.35
CA ASP A 414 24.95 -29.55 22.12
C ASP A 414 24.23 -29.02 20.89
N GLN A 415 23.29 -28.08 21.07
CA GLN A 415 22.54 -27.39 20.02
C GLN A 415 23.05 -25.96 19.78
N GLY A 416 24.12 -25.56 20.47
CA GLY A 416 24.77 -24.26 20.28
C GLY A 416 25.56 -24.21 18.97
N ASP A 417 26.06 -23.02 18.65
CA ASP A 417 26.90 -22.81 17.48
C ASP A 417 28.23 -23.58 17.63
N ILE A 418 28.54 -24.42 16.64
CA ILE A 418 29.71 -25.29 16.66
C ILE A 418 31.02 -24.52 16.66
N ASP A 419 31.06 -23.35 16.03
CA ASP A 419 32.24 -22.51 15.98
C ASP A 419 32.47 -21.82 17.32
N ILE A 420 31.39 -21.42 18.00
CA ILE A 420 31.45 -20.93 19.39
C ILE A 420 31.92 -22.04 20.35
N ALA A 421 31.45 -23.28 20.16
CA ALA A 421 31.93 -24.42 20.94
C ALA A 421 33.44 -24.65 20.80
N ARG A 422 34.00 -24.47 19.59
CA ARG A 422 35.46 -24.52 19.34
C ARG A 422 36.17 -23.39 20.07
N ILE A 423 35.61 -22.19 20.07
CA ILE A 423 36.16 -21.02 20.76
C ILE A 423 36.19 -21.23 22.26
N ILE A 424 35.09 -21.67 22.88
CA ILE A 424 35.02 -21.98 24.31
C ILE A 424 36.09 -23.02 24.67
N THR A 425 36.18 -24.10 23.91
CA THR A 425 37.16 -25.18 24.16
C THR A 425 38.60 -24.68 24.04
N ALA A 426 38.90 -23.84 23.05
CA ALA A 426 40.23 -23.23 22.86
C ALA A 426 40.56 -22.21 23.95
N TYR A 427 39.59 -21.40 24.37
CA TYR A 427 39.73 -20.43 25.45
C TYR A 427 40.06 -21.13 26.77
N TYR A 428 39.33 -22.20 27.12
CA TYR A 428 39.65 -23.01 28.29
C TYR A 428 41.05 -23.62 28.26
N ARG A 429 41.53 -24.04 27.08
CA ARG A 429 42.90 -24.52 26.93
C ARG A 429 43.93 -23.42 27.24
N ILE A 430 43.67 -22.18 26.81
CA ILE A 430 44.53 -21.03 27.13
C ILE A 430 44.50 -20.73 28.63
N LEU A 431 43.33 -20.79 29.27
CA LEU A 431 43.19 -20.61 30.72
C LEU A 431 43.93 -21.71 31.51
N VAL A 432 43.81 -22.97 31.09
CA VAL A 432 44.55 -24.08 31.71
C VAL A 432 46.06 -23.90 31.57
N ASP A 433 46.55 -23.46 30.42
CA ASP A 433 47.97 -23.15 30.21
C ASP A 433 48.46 -21.99 31.10
N LEU A 434 47.56 -21.07 31.50
CA LEU A 434 47.81 -20.02 32.49
C LEU A 434 47.76 -20.51 33.95
N GLY A 435 47.19 -21.69 34.20
CA GLY A 435 47.04 -22.30 35.52
C GLY A 435 45.62 -22.35 36.07
N TYR A 436 44.59 -22.12 35.25
CA TYR A 436 43.20 -22.34 35.63
C TYR A 436 42.90 -23.84 35.72
N GLU A 437 42.19 -24.25 36.77
CA GLU A 437 41.73 -25.62 36.95
C GLU A 437 40.19 -25.63 36.82
N PRO A 438 39.63 -26.09 35.68
CA PRO A 438 38.19 -26.16 35.50
C PRO A 438 37.54 -27.07 36.54
N ALA A 439 36.40 -26.65 37.07
CA ALA A 439 35.60 -27.48 37.96
C ALA A 439 35.01 -28.71 37.24
N ASP A 440 34.52 -29.68 38.01
CA ASP A 440 33.99 -30.94 37.46
C ASP A 440 32.82 -30.71 36.49
N ASP A 441 31.97 -29.72 36.77
CA ASP A 441 30.84 -29.31 35.92
C ASP A 441 31.30 -28.62 34.63
N GLU A 442 32.30 -27.74 34.69
CA GLU A 442 32.95 -27.15 33.50
C GLU A 442 33.60 -28.24 32.63
N THR A 443 34.29 -29.19 33.24
CA THR A 443 34.92 -30.31 32.53
C THR A 443 33.89 -31.19 31.82
N SER A 444 32.75 -31.46 32.48
CA SER A 444 31.65 -32.22 31.88
C SER A 444 31.07 -31.53 30.64
N HIS A 445 30.74 -30.24 30.74
CA HIS A 445 30.18 -29.49 29.61
C HIS A 445 31.20 -29.33 28.46
N LEU A 446 32.48 -29.10 28.76
CA LEU A 446 33.53 -29.10 27.74
C LEU A 446 33.65 -30.45 27.04
N GLY A 447 33.39 -31.55 27.75
CA GLY A 447 33.30 -32.89 27.16
C GLY A 447 32.16 -32.99 26.14
N THR A 448 30.98 -32.47 26.48
CA THR A 448 29.83 -32.41 25.56
C THR A 448 30.14 -31.57 24.32
N LEU A 449 30.72 -30.37 24.49
CA LEU A 449 31.09 -29.51 23.37
C LEU A 449 32.11 -30.18 22.44
N ARG A 450 33.10 -30.88 23.00
CA ARG A 450 34.07 -31.64 22.19
C ARG A 450 33.42 -32.77 21.39
N GLN A 451 32.46 -33.47 21.98
CA GLN A 451 31.72 -34.52 21.27
C GLN A 451 30.89 -33.93 20.12
N ALA A 452 30.24 -32.78 20.33
CA ALA A 452 29.52 -32.09 19.27
C ALA A 452 30.45 -31.67 18.12
N ILE A 453 31.63 -31.12 18.47
CA ILE A 453 32.68 -30.77 17.49
C ILE A 453 33.13 -31.99 16.67
N GLU A 454 33.41 -33.11 17.34
CA GLU A 454 33.83 -34.35 16.68
C GLU A 454 32.75 -34.89 15.74
N GLN A 455 31.46 -34.77 16.11
CA GLN A 455 30.35 -35.17 15.26
C GLN A 455 30.23 -34.27 14.02
N ALA A 456 30.29 -32.95 14.19
CA ALA A 456 30.22 -32.02 13.06
C ALA A 456 31.41 -32.17 12.09
N ASP A 457 32.61 -32.44 12.60
CA ASP A 457 33.79 -32.72 11.78
C ASP A 457 33.61 -34.02 10.95
N GLN A 458 33.00 -35.06 11.52
CA GLN A 458 32.69 -36.31 10.81
C GLN A 458 31.63 -36.13 9.73
N GLU A 459 30.56 -35.36 10.00
CA GLU A 459 29.51 -35.07 9.00
C GLU A 459 30.08 -34.28 7.81
N THR A 460 31.01 -33.37 8.04
CA THR A 460 31.66 -32.59 6.99
C THR A 460 32.59 -33.45 6.12
N GLU A 461 33.26 -34.44 6.70
CA GLU A 461 34.10 -35.41 5.96
C GLU A 461 33.29 -36.43 5.15
N GLU A 462 32.02 -36.66 5.46
CA GLU A 462 31.13 -37.54 4.67
C GLU A 462 30.46 -36.82 3.49
N ASP A 463 30.32 -35.49 3.55
CA ASP A 463 29.73 -34.64 2.51
C ASP A 463 30.75 -34.13 1.45
N GLU A 464 32.06 -34.23 1.72
CA GLU A 464 33.17 -33.95 0.78
C GLU A 464 33.64 -35.19 -0.02
#